data_AF-A0A5Q4ZUU3-F1
#
_entry.id   AF-A0A5Q4ZUU3-F1
#
_cell.length_a   1.000
_cell.length_b   1.000
_cell.length_c   1.000
_cell.angle_alpha   90.00
_cell.angle_beta   90.00
_cell.angle_gamma   90.00
#
_symmetry.space_group_name_H-M   'P 1'
#
loop_
_entity.id
_entity.type
_entity.pdbx_description
1 polymer ?
#
loop_
_entity_poly.entity_id
_entity_poly.type
_entity_poly.pdbx_seq_one_letter_code
_entity_poly.pdbx_strand_id
1 'polypeptide(L)'
;MTFFLDIWNSILEFKEHDWAQNVIVLSLFSAFLWLSWRLIVTRLHRIAAKTKLPWDDAVISAISSPITLVIWLWPASTSLKIILSNHTHLNTSWIITLQIFILVWSFIWSALRLTTLVEKQVLLNPKYDETTILAVGKVIRLIFISLGILSLMQGMGLSLSGLLTFGGVGGLVVGLAAKDLLSNFFGGMMIYFDRPFKVGDWIRSPDRSLEGTVESIGWRMTIIRTFDKRPLYVPNSVFSSIVVENPSRMLNRRIKEDIGIRYKDIHSIALIVDDVKAMLIAHNDIDSNQTLIVNFNGFGPSSLDLLVYTFTKTVNWIEYHHVKQDVLIKIGNIITQHDAEIAFPTQTLKVEQLPIN
;
A
#
# COMPACT_ATOMS: atom_id res chain seq x y z
N MET A 1 -13.71 26.03 -16.45
CA MET A 1 -15.13 26.22 -16.81
C MET A 1 -15.37 27.62 -17.38
N THR A 2 -14.80 28.67 -16.77
CA THR A 2 -14.85 30.07 -17.25
C THR A 2 -14.28 30.25 -18.66
N PHE A 3 -13.09 29.74 -18.98
CA PHE A 3 -12.48 29.91 -20.31
C PHE A 3 -13.31 29.35 -21.49
N PHE A 4 -13.97 28.20 -21.31
CA PHE A 4 -14.84 27.63 -22.34
C PHE A 4 -16.14 28.44 -22.46
N LEU A 5 -16.69 28.91 -21.34
CA LEU A 5 -17.84 29.79 -21.32
C LEU A 5 -17.52 31.16 -21.94
N ASP A 6 -16.30 31.68 -21.78
CA ASP A 6 -15.86 32.95 -22.36
C ASP A 6 -15.66 32.85 -23.87
N ILE A 7 -15.07 31.76 -24.38
CA ILE A 7 -15.00 31.48 -25.82
C ILE A 7 -16.42 31.27 -26.39
N TRP A 8 -17.28 30.55 -25.67
CA TRP A 8 -18.66 30.31 -26.08
C TRP A 8 -19.50 31.60 -26.09
N ASN A 9 -19.30 32.48 -25.11
CA ASN A 9 -19.96 33.77 -25.01
C ASN A 9 -19.44 34.75 -26.08
N SER A 10 -18.14 34.71 -26.41
CA SER A 10 -17.57 35.46 -27.54
C SER A 10 -18.17 35.04 -28.88
N ILE A 11 -18.47 33.76 -29.06
CA ILE A 11 -19.19 33.26 -30.26
C ILE A 11 -20.66 33.70 -30.24
N LEU A 12 -21.29 33.85 -29.06
CA LEU A 12 -22.65 34.36 -28.90
C LEU A 12 -22.75 35.91 -28.99
N GLU A 13 -21.65 36.64 -28.81
CA GLU A 13 -21.55 38.10 -28.98
C GLU A 13 -21.54 38.55 -30.45
N PHE A 14 -21.59 37.60 -31.42
CA PHE A 14 -21.99 37.84 -32.82
C PHE A 14 -23.49 38.20 -32.94
N LYS A 15 -23.95 39.09 -32.06
CA LYS A 15 -25.35 39.37 -31.74
C LYS A 15 -26.02 40.33 -32.73
N GLU A 16 -25.29 40.85 -33.71
CA GLU A 16 -25.80 41.83 -34.69
C GLU A 16 -26.14 41.24 -36.08
N HIS A 17 -25.92 39.94 -36.31
CA HIS A 17 -26.25 39.30 -37.59
C HIS A 17 -27.50 38.40 -37.52
N ASP A 18 -28.15 38.26 -38.68
CA ASP A 18 -29.36 37.47 -38.93
C ASP A 18 -29.30 36.08 -38.26
N TRP A 19 -30.40 35.67 -37.62
CA TRP A 19 -30.50 34.44 -36.84
C TRP A 19 -30.11 33.20 -37.65
N ALA A 20 -30.36 33.23 -38.95
CA ALA A 20 -29.95 32.20 -39.90
C ALA A 20 -28.43 32.02 -39.96
N GLN A 21 -27.65 33.11 -39.91
CA GLN A 21 -26.19 33.06 -39.94
C GLN A 21 -25.64 32.41 -38.66
N ASN A 22 -26.20 32.74 -37.50
CA ASN A 22 -25.79 32.13 -36.23
C ASN A 22 -26.02 30.61 -36.20
N VAL A 23 -27.14 30.12 -36.75
CA VAL A 23 -27.42 28.68 -36.86
C VAL A 23 -26.44 27.99 -37.83
N ILE A 24 -26.11 28.63 -38.96
CA ILE A 24 -25.16 28.11 -39.94
C ILE A 24 -23.75 28.02 -39.32
N VAL A 25 -23.30 29.07 -38.63
CA VAL A 25 -21.99 29.09 -37.95
C VAL A 25 -21.92 28.00 -36.88
N LEU A 26 -22.96 27.84 -36.06
CA LEU A 26 -22.99 26.79 -35.02
C LEU A 26 -22.94 25.37 -35.61
N SER A 27 -23.61 25.16 -36.75
CA SER A 27 -23.65 23.87 -37.44
C SER A 27 -22.31 23.55 -38.11
N LEU A 28 -21.66 24.52 -38.75
CA LEU A 28 -20.31 24.38 -39.30
C LEU A 28 -19.27 24.12 -38.21
N PHE A 29 -19.39 24.82 -37.08
CA PHE A 29 -18.52 24.61 -35.92
C PHE A 29 -18.72 23.22 -35.30
N SER A 30 -19.96 22.74 -35.18
CA SER A 30 -20.28 21.38 -34.73
C SER A 30 -19.67 20.32 -35.66
N ALA A 31 -19.79 20.50 -36.98
CA ALA A 31 -19.18 19.60 -37.96
C ALA A 31 -17.64 19.59 -37.87
N PHE A 32 -17.01 20.75 -37.65
CA PHE A 32 -15.57 20.86 -37.43
C PHE A 32 -15.12 20.15 -36.15
N LEU A 33 -15.84 20.36 -35.04
CA LEU A 33 -15.58 19.67 -33.78
C LEU A 33 -15.75 18.16 -33.92
N TRP A 34 -16.78 17.70 -34.63
CA TRP A 34 -17.01 16.29 -34.90
C TRP A 34 -15.88 15.67 -35.73
N LEU A 35 -15.43 16.36 -36.78
CA LEU A 35 -14.30 15.92 -37.60
C LEU A 35 -13.02 15.82 -36.77
N SER A 36 -12.73 16.86 -35.98
CA SER A 36 -11.58 16.90 -35.07
C SER A 36 -11.65 15.78 -34.03
N TRP A 37 -12.81 15.56 -33.42
CA TRP A 37 -13.05 14.46 -32.48
C TRP A 37 -12.82 13.09 -33.11
N ARG A 38 -13.31 12.88 -34.33
CA ARG A 38 -13.10 11.63 -35.07
C ARG A 38 -11.62 11.37 -35.36
N LEU A 39 -10.86 12.40 -35.71
CA LEU A 39 -9.40 12.31 -35.90
C LEU A 39 -8.69 11.98 -34.57
N ILE A 40 -9.11 12.60 -33.47
CA ILE A 40 -8.55 12.32 -32.13
C ILE A 40 -8.84 10.88 -31.70
N VAL A 41 -10.09 10.42 -31.80
CA VAL A 41 -10.47 9.05 -31.42
C VAL A 41 -9.71 8.00 -32.24
N THR A 42 -9.56 8.21 -33.55
CA THR A 42 -8.78 7.30 -34.40
C THR A 42 -7.29 7.30 -34.06
N ARG A 43 -6.72 8.44 -33.67
CA ARG A 43 -5.35 8.53 -33.15
C ARG A 43 -5.20 7.83 -31.80
N LEU A 44 -6.14 8.04 -30.89
CA LEU A 44 -6.15 7.42 -29.57
C LEU A 44 -6.22 5.90 -29.67
N HIS A 45 -7.08 5.35 -30.52
CA HIS A 45 -7.11 3.89 -30.74
C HIS A 45 -5.80 3.35 -31.33
N ARG A 46 -5.12 4.09 -32.23
CA ARG A 46 -3.79 3.66 -32.72
C ARG A 46 -2.72 3.68 -31.64
N ILE A 47 -2.84 4.57 -30.65
CA ILE A 47 -1.91 4.64 -29.52
C ILE A 47 -2.23 3.52 -28.52
N ALA A 48 -3.51 3.32 -28.21
CA ALA A 48 -3.98 2.26 -27.33
C ALA A 48 -3.63 0.85 -27.84
N ALA A 49 -3.69 0.64 -29.16
CA ALA A 49 -3.24 -0.61 -29.77
C ALA A 49 -1.74 -0.91 -29.55
N LYS A 50 -0.95 0.09 -29.15
CA LYS A 50 0.49 -0.05 -28.84
C LYS A 50 0.77 -0.16 -27.35
N THR A 51 -0.19 0.15 -26.48
CA THR A 51 -0.02 0.03 -25.03
C THR A 51 -0.35 -1.38 -24.55
N LYS A 52 0.26 -1.78 -23.43
CA LYS A 52 -0.01 -3.09 -22.77
C LYS A 52 -1.16 -3.00 -21.75
N LEU A 53 -1.76 -1.83 -21.59
CA LEU A 53 -2.81 -1.58 -20.61
C LEU A 53 -4.13 -2.12 -21.19
N PRO A 54 -4.76 -3.11 -20.54
CA PRO A 54 -5.97 -3.71 -21.10
C PRO A 54 -7.09 -2.67 -21.25
N TRP A 55 -7.25 -1.79 -20.28
CA TRP A 55 -8.40 -0.90 -20.16
C TRP A 55 -8.38 0.34 -21.08
N ASP A 56 -7.29 0.62 -21.79
CA ASP A 56 -7.16 1.81 -22.64
C ASP A 56 -8.21 1.84 -23.75
N ASP A 57 -8.41 0.72 -24.45
CA ASP A 57 -9.42 0.59 -25.51
C ASP A 57 -10.85 0.68 -24.96
N ALA A 58 -11.07 0.16 -23.74
CA ALA A 58 -12.35 0.27 -23.06
C ALA A 58 -12.69 1.73 -22.73
N VAL A 59 -11.72 2.51 -22.26
CA VAL A 59 -11.89 3.94 -21.96
C VAL A 59 -12.21 4.74 -23.21
N ILE A 60 -11.43 4.58 -24.27
CA ILE A 60 -11.61 5.34 -25.51
C ILE A 60 -12.98 5.01 -26.14
N SER A 61 -13.31 3.73 -26.22
CA SER A 61 -14.59 3.31 -26.79
C SER A 61 -15.77 3.75 -25.93
N ALA A 62 -15.67 3.70 -24.60
CA ALA A 62 -16.72 4.17 -23.70
C ALA A 62 -17.08 5.65 -23.92
N ILE A 63 -16.05 6.51 -24.07
CA ILE A 63 -16.19 7.97 -24.15
C ILE A 63 -16.53 8.45 -25.58
N SER A 64 -16.04 7.75 -26.60
CA SER A 64 -16.16 8.15 -28.02
C SER A 64 -17.59 8.45 -28.48
N SER A 65 -18.54 7.58 -28.16
CA SER A 65 -19.93 7.70 -28.60
C SER A 65 -20.73 8.75 -27.81
N PRO A 66 -20.65 8.84 -26.46
CA PRO A 66 -21.26 9.92 -25.69
C PRO A 66 -20.83 11.31 -26.14
N ILE A 67 -19.53 11.53 -26.32
CA ILE A 67 -19.02 12.83 -26.77
C ILE A 67 -19.51 13.17 -28.17
N THR A 68 -19.59 12.19 -29.07
CA THR A 68 -20.15 12.40 -30.41
C THR A 68 -21.60 12.89 -30.34
N LEU A 69 -22.43 12.35 -29.44
CA LEU A 69 -23.80 12.83 -29.25
C LEU A 69 -23.83 14.27 -28.71
N VAL A 70 -22.96 14.61 -27.74
CA VAL A 70 -22.90 15.97 -27.17
C VAL A 70 -22.51 16.99 -28.23
N ILE A 71 -21.52 16.67 -29.09
CA ILE A 71 -21.06 17.56 -30.17
C ILE A 71 -22.19 17.97 -31.11
N TRP A 72 -23.18 17.09 -31.33
CA TRP A 72 -24.34 17.38 -32.18
C TRP A 72 -25.53 17.97 -31.40
N LEU A 73 -25.90 17.37 -30.27
CA LEU A 73 -27.09 17.77 -29.51
C LEU A 73 -26.93 19.13 -28.82
N TRP A 74 -25.70 19.48 -28.40
CA TRP A 74 -25.46 20.76 -27.74
C TRP A 74 -25.64 21.95 -28.70
N PRO A 75 -24.97 22.04 -29.87
CA PRO A 75 -25.21 23.11 -30.84
C PRO A 75 -26.62 23.11 -31.43
N ALA A 76 -27.25 21.94 -31.58
CA ALA A 76 -28.66 21.85 -32.01
C ALA A 76 -29.59 22.49 -30.98
N SER A 77 -29.39 22.23 -29.69
CA SER A 77 -30.20 22.86 -28.62
C SER A 77 -30.00 24.38 -28.55
N THR A 78 -28.79 24.89 -28.78
CA THR A 78 -28.55 26.35 -28.85
C THR A 78 -29.11 26.98 -30.11
N SER A 79 -29.06 26.28 -31.24
CA SER A 79 -29.69 26.76 -32.49
C SER A 79 -31.20 26.89 -32.29
N LEU A 80 -31.83 25.92 -31.63
CA LEU A 80 -33.24 25.99 -31.26
C LEU A 80 -33.53 27.18 -30.33
N LYS A 81 -32.65 27.46 -29.36
CA LYS A 81 -32.78 28.63 -28.47
C LYS A 81 -32.82 29.95 -29.23
N ILE A 82 -31.91 30.13 -30.20
CA ILE A 82 -31.79 31.35 -31.01
C ILE A 82 -33.03 31.55 -31.90
N ILE A 83 -33.48 30.47 -32.56
CA ILE A 83 -34.68 30.51 -33.41
C ILE A 83 -35.91 30.86 -32.56
N LEU A 84 -36.09 30.17 -31.43
CA LEU A 84 -37.26 30.35 -30.58
C LEU A 84 -37.28 31.76 -29.96
N SER A 85 -36.14 32.29 -29.49
CA SER A 85 -36.08 33.64 -28.91
C SER A 85 -36.36 34.75 -29.92
N ASN A 86 -36.07 34.53 -31.20
CA ASN A 86 -36.21 35.54 -32.24
C ASN A 86 -37.61 35.53 -32.89
N HIS A 87 -38.25 34.37 -32.99
CA HIS A 87 -39.59 34.25 -33.60
C HIS A 87 -40.74 34.26 -32.59
N THR A 88 -40.48 33.88 -31.34
CA THR A 88 -41.51 33.74 -30.32
C THR A 88 -41.03 34.35 -29.01
N HIS A 89 -41.82 35.19 -28.36
CA HIS A 89 -41.51 35.69 -27.01
C HIS A 89 -41.64 34.61 -25.91
N LEU A 90 -41.45 33.34 -26.27
CA LEU A 90 -41.53 32.20 -25.35
C LEU A 90 -40.32 32.18 -24.43
N ASN A 91 -40.55 31.74 -23.19
CA ASN A 91 -39.48 31.53 -22.23
C ASN A 91 -38.54 30.40 -22.72
N THR A 92 -37.25 30.70 -22.89
CA THR A 92 -36.22 29.74 -23.37
C THR A 92 -35.36 29.15 -22.25
N SER A 93 -35.67 29.44 -20.97
CA SER A 93 -34.87 28.99 -19.83
C SER A 93 -34.77 27.46 -19.72
N TRP A 94 -35.81 26.73 -20.15
CA TRP A 94 -35.86 25.27 -20.15
C TRP A 94 -34.80 24.61 -21.05
N ILE A 95 -34.28 25.34 -22.04
CA ILE A 95 -33.23 24.81 -22.94
C ILE A 95 -31.91 24.62 -22.18
N ILE A 96 -31.63 25.47 -21.19
CA ILE A 96 -30.44 25.32 -20.33
C ILE A 96 -30.58 24.06 -19.46
N THR A 97 -31.77 23.80 -18.92
CA THR A 97 -32.06 22.56 -18.18
C THR A 97 -31.91 21.33 -19.08
N LEU A 98 -32.37 21.40 -20.34
CA LEU A 98 -32.21 20.33 -21.33
C LEU A 98 -30.73 20.07 -21.65
N GLN A 99 -29.92 21.11 -21.78
CA GLN A 99 -28.47 21.02 -21.98
C GLN A 99 -27.76 20.32 -20.81
N ILE A 100 -28.11 20.69 -19.57
CA ILE A 100 -27.61 20.01 -18.37
C ILE A 100 -28.00 18.53 -18.39
N PHE A 101 -29.25 18.21 -18.78
CA PHE A 101 -29.71 16.83 -18.92
C PHE A 101 -28.88 16.04 -19.94
N ILE A 102 -28.59 16.61 -21.11
CA ILE A 102 -27.75 15.97 -22.14
C ILE A 102 -26.35 15.66 -21.59
N LEU A 103 -25.73 16.60 -20.88
CA LEU A 103 -24.38 16.41 -20.32
C LEU A 103 -24.37 15.32 -19.24
N VAL A 104 -25.31 15.37 -18.31
CA VAL A 104 -25.42 14.39 -17.22
C VAL A 104 -25.72 13.00 -17.80
N TRP A 105 -26.64 12.90 -18.76
CA TRP A 105 -26.95 11.66 -19.46
C TRP A 105 -25.73 11.09 -20.19
N SER A 106 -25.01 11.93 -20.93
CA SER A 106 -23.78 11.55 -21.62
C SER A 106 -22.72 11.01 -20.64
N PHE A 107 -22.57 11.67 -19.48
CA PHE A 107 -21.65 11.23 -18.44
C PHE A 107 -22.03 9.86 -17.85
N ILE A 108 -23.31 9.67 -17.47
CA ILE A 108 -23.81 8.39 -16.96
C ILE A 108 -23.63 7.30 -18.02
N TRP A 109 -24.01 7.57 -19.27
CA TRP A 109 -23.88 6.59 -20.34
C TRP A 109 -22.42 6.18 -20.57
N SER A 110 -21.49 7.14 -20.57
CA SER A 110 -20.05 6.88 -20.65
C SER A 110 -19.56 6.02 -19.49
N ALA A 111 -19.98 6.33 -18.26
CA ALA A 111 -19.56 5.61 -17.07
C ALA A 111 -20.11 4.17 -17.04
N LEU A 112 -21.41 3.99 -17.33
CA LEU A 112 -22.03 2.66 -17.41
C LEU A 112 -21.37 1.83 -18.51
N ARG A 113 -21.14 2.42 -19.69
CA ARG A 113 -20.45 1.73 -20.78
C ARG A 113 -19.03 1.34 -20.39
N LEU A 114 -18.29 2.24 -19.74
CA LEU A 114 -16.96 1.94 -19.24
C LEU A 114 -16.97 0.73 -18.29
N THR A 115 -17.88 0.71 -17.31
CA THR A 115 -17.98 -0.44 -16.39
C THR A 115 -18.21 -1.74 -17.14
N THR A 116 -19.13 -1.77 -18.11
CA THR A 116 -19.44 -2.99 -18.88
C THR A 116 -18.26 -3.46 -19.75
N LEU A 117 -17.48 -2.54 -20.30
CA LEU A 117 -16.34 -2.86 -21.15
C LEU A 117 -15.16 -3.38 -20.32
N VAL A 118 -14.89 -2.73 -19.18
CA VAL A 118 -13.87 -3.19 -18.23
C VAL A 118 -14.22 -4.55 -17.67
N GLU A 119 -15.48 -4.77 -17.26
CA GLU A 119 -15.94 -6.09 -16.79
C GLU A 119 -15.71 -7.19 -17.82
N LYS A 120 -16.14 -6.98 -19.07
CA LYS A 120 -15.92 -7.96 -20.14
C LYS A 120 -14.46 -8.29 -20.31
N GLN A 121 -13.57 -7.31 -20.21
CA GLN A 121 -12.16 -7.51 -20.38
C GLN A 121 -11.50 -8.22 -19.20
N VAL A 122 -11.89 -7.89 -17.97
CA VAL A 122 -11.34 -8.53 -16.76
C VAL A 122 -11.83 -9.97 -16.65
N LEU A 123 -13.07 -10.26 -17.08
CA LEU A 123 -13.64 -11.63 -17.12
C LEU A 123 -12.93 -12.57 -18.10
N LEU A 124 -12.19 -12.05 -19.09
CA LEU A 124 -11.35 -12.87 -19.97
C LEU A 124 -10.15 -13.49 -19.24
N ASN A 125 -9.81 -12.98 -18.05
CA ASN A 125 -8.69 -13.47 -17.27
C ASN A 125 -9.18 -14.40 -16.15
N PRO A 126 -8.91 -15.73 -16.23
CA PRO A 126 -9.42 -16.71 -15.28
C PRO A 126 -8.84 -16.57 -13.87
N LYS A 127 -7.86 -15.68 -13.67
CA LYS A 127 -7.30 -15.38 -12.34
C LYS A 127 -8.27 -14.64 -11.42
N TYR A 128 -9.26 -13.97 -11.98
CA TYR A 128 -10.21 -13.17 -11.22
C TYR A 128 -11.54 -13.89 -11.09
N ASP A 129 -12.11 -13.83 -9.89
CA ASP A 129 -13.41 -14.40 -9.61
C ASP A 129 -14.53 -13.57 -10.26
N GLU A 130 -15.40 -14.24 -11.02
CA GLU A 130 -16.51 -13.62 -11.74
C GLU A 130 -17.48 -12.91 -10.80
N THR A 131 -17.77 -13.51 -9.64
CA THR A 131 -18.73 -12.94 -8.69
C THR A 131 -18.23 -11.61 -8.12
N THR A 132 -16.93 -11.53 -7.84
CA THR A 132 -16.26 -10.32 -7.37
C THR A 132 -16.30 -9.21 -8.43
N ILE A 133 -16.00 -9.53 -9.69
CA ILE A 133 -16.03 -8.55 -10.79
C ILE A 133 -17.44 -7.98 -10.97
N LEU A 134 -18.45 -8.85 -11.01
CA LEU A 134 -19.85 -8.43 -11.18
C LEU A 134 -20.35 -7.63 -9.98
N ALA A 135 -19.95 -7.99 -8.75
CA ALA A 135 -20.30 -7.25 -7.55
C ALA A 135 -19.71 -5.83 -7.57
N VAL A 136 -18.43 -5.69 -7.88
CA VAL A 136 -17.76 -4.38 -8.01
C VAL A 136 -18.41 -3.54 -9.11
N GLY A 137 -18.70 -4.16 -10.27
CA GLY A 137 -19.42 -3.51 -11.37
C GLY A 137 -20.78 -2.95 -10.95
N LYS A 138 -21.58 -3.74 -10.23
CA LYS A 138 -22.88 -3.30 -9.69
C LYS A 138 -22.76 -2.10 -8.73
N VAL A 139 -21.76 -2.13 -7.83
CA VAL A 139 -21.52 -1.02 -6.89
C VAL A 139 -21.14 0.26 -7.65
N ILE A 140 -20.24 0.17 -8.63
CA ILE A 140 -19.81 1.32 -9.43
C ILE A 140 -20.99 1.90 -10.23
N ARG A 141 -21.83 1.05 -10.86
CA ARG A 141 -23.02 1.51 -11.58
C ARG A 141 -24.02 2.19 -10.66
N LEU A 142 -24.25 1.64 -9.47
CA LEU A 142 -25.12 2.25 -8.46
C LEU A 142 -24.63 3.66 -8.12
N ILE A 143 -23.34 3.83 -7.88
CA ILE A 143 -22.72 5.15 -7.58
C ILE A 143 -22.97 6.13 -8.72
N PHE A 144 -22.65 5.78 -9.97
CA PHE A 144 -22.82 6.69 -11.11
C PHE A 144 -24.29 7.03 -11.39
N ILE A 145 -25.20 6.06 -11.24
CA ILE A 145 -26.65 6.31 -11.39
C ILE A 145 -27.14 7.24 -10.28
N SER A 146 -26.76 7.00 -9.02
CA SER A 146 -27.13 7.87 -7.90
C SER A 146 -26.63 9.30 -8.08
N LEU A 147 -25.35 9.48 -8.44
CA LEU A 147 -24.77 10.80 -8.74
C LEU A 147 -25.47 11.48 -9.92
N GLY A 148 -25.80 10.71 -10.95
CA GLY A 148 -26.56 11.15 -12.11
C GLY A 148 -27.94 11.70 -11.75
N ILE A 149 -28.72 10.93 -10.99
CA ILE A 149 -30.06 11.32 -10.53
C ILE A 149 -29.97 12.61 -9.70
N LEU A 150 -29.03 12.69 -8.75
CA LEU A 150 -28.83 13.88 -7.93
C LEU A 150 -28.49 15.12 -8.79
N SER A 151 -27.63 14.96 -9.79
CA SER A 151 -27.27 16.04 -10.72
C SER A 151 -28.47 16.52 -11.54
N LEU A 152 -29.33 15.61 -11.98
CA LEU A 152 -30.56 15.95 -12.70
C LEU A 152 -31.56 16.69 -11.81
N MET A 153 -31.76 16.21 -10.58
CA MET A 153 -32.64 16.87 -9.60
C MET A 153 -32.22 18.32 -9.34
N GLN A 154 -30.91 18.56 -9.18
CA GLN A 154 -30.37 19.91 -9.03
C GLN A 154 -30.60 20.78 -10.27
N GLY A 155 -30.44 20.21 -11.47
CA GLY A 155 -30.71 20.91 -12.73
C GLY A 155 -32.18 21.32 -12.90
N MET A 156 -33.11 20.61 -12.24
CA MET A 156 -34.54 20.96 -12.18
C MET A 156 -34.89 21.98 -11.08
N GLY A 157 -33.90 22.45 -10.31
CA GLY A 157 -34.12 23.39 -9.21
C GLY A 157 -34.63 22.74 -7.92
N LEU A 158 -34.60 21.39 -7.81
CA LEU A 158 -34.95 20.70 -6.57
C LEU A 158 -33.83 20.92 -5.53
N SER A 159 -34.21 21.19 -4.29
CA SER A 159 -33.24 21.34 -3.21
C SER A 159 -32.63 19.98 -2.86
N LEU A 160 -31.31 19.85 -3.05
CA LEU A 160 -30.58 18.65 -2.66
C LEU A 160 -30.26 18.62 -1.16
N SER A 161 -30.56 19.67 -0.40
CA SER A 161 -30.12 19.81 1.00
C SER A 161 -30.55 18.63 1.88
N GLY A 162 -31.79 18.15 1.76
CA GLY A 162 -32.27 17.00 2.52
C GLY A 162 -31.57 15.69 2.14
N LEU A 163 -31.41 15.44 0.84
CA LEU A 163 -30.73 14.25 0.31
C LEU A 163 -29.24 14.25 0.61
N LEU A 164 -28.59 15.41 0.55
CA LEU A 164 -27.18 15.56 0.92
C LEU A 164 -26.98 15.39 2.42
N THR A 165 -27.90 15.88 3.24
CA THR A 165 -27.85 15.67 4.70
C THR A 165 -27.99 14.18 5.03
N PHE A 166 -29.00 13.51 4.47
CA PHE A 166 -29.20 12.07 4.65
C PHE A 166 -28.04 11.25 4.08
N GLY A 167 -27.59 11.58 2.87
CA GLY A 167 -26.46 10.94 2.20
C GLY A 167 -25.14 11.16 2.95
N GLY A 168 -24.96 12.30 3.60
CA GLY A 168 -23.81 12.60 4.45
C GLY A 168 -23.77 11.71 5.70
N VAL A 169 -24.91 11.58 6.42
CA VAL A 169 -25.02 10.68 7.57
C VAL A 169 -24.87 9.22 7.15
N GLY A 170 -25.53 8.81 6.06
CA GLY A 170 -25.39 7.46 5.50
C GLY A 170 -23.94 7.18 5.06
N GLY A 171 -23.28 8.15 4.45
CA GLY A 171 -21.88 8.07 4.04
C GLY A 171 -20.93 7.92 5.22
N LEU A 172 -21.19 8.59 6.34
CA LEU A 172 -20.42 8.41 7.58
C LEU A 172 -20.54 6.97 8.11
N VAL A 173 -21.76 6.42 8.16
CA VAL A 173 -21.99 5.04 8.62
C VAL A 173 -21.29 4.03 7.72
N VAL A 174 -21.42 4.18 6.39
CA VAL A 174 -20.73 3.33 5.42
C VAL A 174 -19.21 3.47 5.54
N GLY A 175 -18.70 4.69 5.73
CA GLY A 175 -17.27 4.96 5.92
C GLY A 175 -16.71 4.30 7.18
N LEU A 176 -17.44 4.36 8.30
CA LEU A 176 -17.07 3.67 9.53
C LEU A 176 -17.05 2.15 9.35
N ALA A 177 -18.04 1.60 8.64
CA ALA A 177 -18.07 0.17 8.31
C ALA A 177 -16.93 -0.25 7.37
N ALA A 178 -16.50 0.63 6.46
CA ALA A 178 -15.42 0.38 5.50
C ALA A 178 -14.01 0.68 6.07
N LYS A 179 -13.91 1.20 7.30
CA LYS A 179 -12.65 1.65 7.91
C LYS A 179 -11.55 0.58 7.85
N ASP A 180 -11.88 -0.66 8.21
CA ASP A 180 -10.89 -1.74 8.25
C ASP A 180 -10.41 -2.15 6.85
N LEU A 181 -11.28 -2.13 5.86
CA LEU A 181 -10.91 -2.41 4.47
C LEU A 181 -9.95 -1.36 3.93
N LEU A 182 -10.28 -0.07 4.15
CA LEU A 182 -9.43 1.04 3.73
C LEU A 182 -8.09 1.04 4.46
N SER A 183 -8.08 0.78 5.77
CA SER A 183 -6.87 0.70 6.58
C SER A 183 -5.91 -0.39 6.07
N ASN A 184 -6.44 -1.57 5.72
CA ASN A 184 -5.62 -2.64 5.13
C ASN A 184 -5.11 -2.29 3.73
N PHE A 185 -5.92 -1.63 2.90
CA PHE A 185 -5.51 -1.17 1.58
C PHE A 185 -4.35 -0.16 1.68
N PHE A 186 -4.48 0.87 2.52
CA PHE A 186 -3.42 1.86 2.73
C PHE A 186 -2.18 1.25 3.39
N GLY A 187 -2.34 0.33 4.34
CA GLY A 187 -1.22 -0.43 4.92
C GLY A 187 -0.48 -1.25 3.86
N GLY A 188 -1.21 -1.88 2.93
CA GLY A 188 -0.62 -2.61 1.81
C GLY A 188 0.16 -1.70 0.86
N MET A 189 -0.39 -0.52 0.54
CA MET A 189 0.32 0.48 -0.28
C MET A 189 1.60 0.97 0.40
N MET A 190 1.58 1.21 1.71
CA MET A 190 2.76 1.62 2.47
C MET A 190 3.87 0.56 2.38
N ILE A 191 3.53 -0.73 2.53
CA ILE A 191 4.50 -1.82 2.35
C ILE A 191 5.10 -1.80 0.94
N TYR A 192 4.29 -1.52 -0.09
CA TYR A 192 4.76 -1.49 -1.48
C TYR A 192 5.67 -0.30 -1.80
N PHE A 193 5.34 0.88 -1.26
CA PHE A 193 6.10 2.12 -1.50
C PHE A 193 7.34 2.23 -0.61
N ASP A 194 7.20 2.06 0.70
CA ASP A 194 8.30 2.24 1.66
C ASP A 194 9.20 1.01 1.74
N ARG A 195 8.68 -0.16 1.35
CA ARG A 195 9.41 -1.45 1.31
C ARG A 195 10.22 -1.75 2.58
N PRO A 196 9.61 -1.69 3.78
CA PRO A 196 10.28 -2.07 5.04
C PRO A 196 10.77 -3.53 4.99
N PHE A 197 10.08 -4.38 4.23
CA PHE A 197 10.46 -5.76 3.91
C PHE A 197 9.97 -6.13 2.51
N LYS A 198 10.51 -7.22 1.98
CA LYS A 198 10.07 -7.84 0.71
C LYS A 198 9.77 -9.32 0.91
N VAL A 199 9.13 -9.93 -0.09
CA VAL A 199 8.96 -11.39 -0.14
C VAL A 199 10.32 -12.08 -0.03
N GLY A 200 10.42 -13.05 0.86
CA GLY A 200 11.64 -13.76 1.21
C GLY A 200 12.42 -13.19 2.41
N ASP A 201 12.09 -11.98 2.89
CA ASP A 201 12.72 -11.45 4.10
C ASP A 201 12.19 -12.17 5.34
N TRP A 202 13.08 -12.48 6.28
CA TRP A 202 12.74 -12.78 7.66
C TRP A 202 12.45 -11.47 8.38
N ILE A 203 11.25 -11.38 8.95
CA ILE A 203 10.79 -10.26 9.75
C ILE A 203 10.38 -10.72 11.14
N ARG A 204 10.49 -9.82 12.11
CA ARG A 204 9.94 -10.00 13.45
C ARG A 204 9.45 -8.68 14.03
N SER A 205 8.55 -8.76 14.99
CA SER A 205 8.03 -7.60 15.72
C SER A 205 8.27 -7.83 17.21
N PRO A 206 8.89 -6.90 17.95
CA PRO A 206 8.95 -7.01 19.41
C PRO A 206 7.56 -6.81 20.06
N ASP A 207 6.69 -6.02 19.42
CA ASP A 207 5.36 -5.68 19.97
C ASP A 207 4.33 -6.83 19.90
N ARG A 208 4.58 -7.86 19.08
CA ARG A 208 3.64 -8.98 18.83
C ARG A 208 4.42 -10.27 18.61
N SER A 209 3.81 -11.43 18.85
CA SER A 209 4.35 -12.75 18.50
C SER A 209 4.32 -13.01 16.97
N LEU A 210 4.82 -12.07 16.19
CA LEU A 210 4.93 -12.12 14.74
C LEU A 210 6.41 -12.28 14.41
N GLU A 211 6.76 -13.48 13.94
CA GLU A 211 8.11 -13.79 13.49
C GLU A 211 8.08 -14.88 12.42
N GLY A 212 8.80 -14.65 11.32
CA GLY A 212 8.90 -15.62 10.24
C GLY A 212 9.33 -15.01 8.90
N THR A 213 9.30 -15.81 7.84
CA THR A 213 9.68 -15.39 6.48
C THR A 213 8.46 -14.97 5.67
N VAL A 214 8.52 -13.82 5.00
CA VAL A 214 7.42 -13.31 4.17
C VAL A 214 7.26 -14.18 2.92
N GLU A 215 6.11 -14.82 2.74
CA GLU A 215 5.81 -15.64 1.55
C GLU A 215 5.15 -14.84 0.44
N SER A 216 4.20 -13.97 0.79
CA SER A 216 3.52 -13.13 -0.18
C SER A 216 2.92 -11.89 0.49
N ILE A 217 2.85 -10.81 -0.28
CA ILE A 217 2.24 -9.55 0.13
C ILE A 217 1.04 -9.34 -0.78
N GLY A 218 -0.17 -9.52 -0.23
CA GLY A 218 -1.42 -9.24 -0.89
C GLY A 218 -1.89 -7.81 -0.65
N TRP A 219 -2.99 -7.42 -1.32
CA TRP A 219 -3.56 -6.08 -1.18
C TRP A 219 -4.17 -5.82 0.22
N ARG A 220 -4.70 -6.87 0.87
CA ARG A 220 -5.31 -6.79 2.22
C ARG A 220 -4.43 -7.36 3.34
N MET A 221 -3.64 -8.37 3.02
CA MET A 221 -2.90 -9.14 4.02
C MET A 221 -1.56 -9.63 3.49
N THR A 222 -0.63 -9.81 4.42
CA THR A 222 0.69 -10.41 4.18
C THR A 222 0.71 -11.80 4.81
N ILE A 223 1.23 -12.77 4.05
CA ILE A 223 1.39 -14.16 4.52
C ILE A 223 2.83 -14.34 4.96
N ILE A 224 3.01 -14.75 6.22
CA ILE A 224 4.31 -15.01 6.83
C ILE A 224 4.39 -16.48 7.20
N ARG A 225 5.45 -17.17 6.82
CA ARG A 225 5.75 -18.54 7.26
C ARG A 225 6.51 -18.50 8.57
N THR A 226 5.91 -18.99 9.65
CA THR A 226 6.60 -19.10 10.93
C THR A 226 7.71 -20.16 10.87
N PHE A 227 8.61 -20.17 11.86
CA PHE A 227 9.64 -21.21 11.97
C PHE A 227 9.06 -22.62 12.18
N ASP A 228 7.85 -22.72 12.73
CA ASP A 228 7.05 -23.97 12.80
C ASP A 228 6.44 -24.39 11.45
N LYS A 229 6.81 -23.71 10.36
CA LYS A 229 6.30 -23.93 8.99
C LYS A 229 4.79 -23.70 8.84
N ARG A 230 4.15 -22.94 9.74
CA ARG A 230 2.72 -22.58 9.64
C ARG A 230 2.53 -21.24 8.93
N PRO A 231 1.50 -21.08 8.09
CA PRO A 231 1.20 -19.79 7.47
C PRO A 231 0.47 -18.89 8.49
N LEU A 232 0.99 -17.70 8.70
CA LEU A 232 0.41 -16.64 9.51
C LEU A 232 -0.12 -15.54 8.60
N TYR A 233 -1.43 -15.32 8.64
CA TYR A 233 -2.12 -14.33 7.83
C TYR A 233 -2.27 -13.02 8.62
N VAL A 234 -1.52 -12.00 8.23
CA VAL A 234 -1.47 -10.72 8.95
C VAL A 234 -2.15 -9.62 8.13
N PRO A 235 -3.19 -8.96 8.66
CA PRO A 235 -3.78 -7.79 8.02
C PRO A 235 -2.73 -6.69 7.83
N ASN A 236 -2.69 -6.05 6.66
CA ASN A 236 -1.65 -5.08 6.35
C ASN A 236 -1.69 -3.83 7.26
N SER A 237 -2.86 -3.49 7.81
CA SER A 237 -3.01 -2.38 8.77
C SER A 237 -2.24 -2.58 10.07
N VAL A 238 -1.87 -3.81 10.40
CA VAL A 238 -1.07 -4.11 11.59
C VAL A 238 0.31 -3.48 11.45
N PHE A 239 0.95 -3.59 10.28
CA PHE A 239 2.32 -3.11 10.04
C PHE A 239 2.47 -1.59 10.12
N SER A 240 1.38 -0.82 9.98
CA SER A 240 1.43 0.64 10.19
C SER A 240 1.41 1.06 11.66
N SER A 241 1.22 0.10 12.59
CA SER A 241 1.05 0.36 14.03
C SER A 241 2.02 -0.40 14.93
N ILE A 242 2.93 -1.18 14.36
CA ILE A 242 3.92 -1.96 15.10
C ILE A 242 5.33 -1.65 14.59
N VAL A 243 6.32 -1.88 15.43
CA VAL A 243 7.72 -1.87 15.02
C VAL A 243 8.04 -3.16 14.28
N VAL A 244 8.63 -3.05 13.09
CA VAL A 244 9.08 -4.19 12.30
C VAL A 244 10.60 -4.20 12.24
N GLU A 245 11.20 -5.28 12.71
CA GLU A 245 12.61 -5.57 12.52
C GLU A 245 12.78 -6.49 11.31
N ASN A 246 13.79 -6.20 10.49
CA ASN A 246 14.14 -7.00 9.32
C ASN A 246 15.54 -7.61 9.49
N PRO A 247 15.67 -8.73 10.21
CA PRO A 247 16.93 -9.47 10.33
C PRO A 247 17.57 -9.85 8.99
N SER A 248 16.79 -10.04 7.92
CA SER A 248 17.37 -10.33 6.59
C SER A 248 18.21 -9.20 6.01
N ARG A 249 18.11 -7.98 6.53
CA ARG A 249 18.93 -6.82 6.14
C ARG A 249 20.05 -6.50 7.13
N MET A 250 20.30 -7.35 8.13
CA MET A 250 21.41 -7.14 9.06
C MET A 250 22.76 -7.28 8.33
N LEU A 251 23.77 -6.54 8.79
CA LEU A 251 25.12 -6.58 8.24
C LEU A 251 25.99 -7.62 8.94
N ASN A 252 25.73 -7.85 10.23
CA ASN A 252 26.49 -8.76 11.08
C ASN A 252 25.53 -9.44 12.06
N ARG A 253 25.95 -10.57 12.64
CA ARG A 253 25.23 -11.21 13.75
C ARG A 253 26.02 -11.07 15.03
N ARG A 254 25.31 -10.76 16.12
CA ARG A 254 25.91 -10.59 17.44
C ARG A 254 26.03 -11.94 18.16
N ILE A 255 27.21 -12.22 18.68
CA ILE A 255 27.45 -13.21 19.74
C ILE A 255 27.49 -12.43 21.06
N LYS A 256 26.59 -12.77 21.99
CA LYS A 256 26.56 -12.20 23.33
C LYS A 256 26.37 -13.34 24.33
N GLU A 257 27.43 -13.69 25.04
CA GLU A 257 27.42 -14.77 26.02
C GLU A 257 27.98 -14.25 27.34
N ASP A 258 27.38 -14.70 28.44
CA ASP A 258 27.84 -14.45 29.80
C ASP A 258 28.37 -15.80 30.34
N ILE A 259 29.69 -15.92 30.45
CA ILE A 259 30.37 -17.17 30.83
C ILE A 259 30.76 -17.09 32.31
N GLY A 260 30.23 -18.00 33.11
CA GLY A 260 30.54 -18.06 34.55
C GLY A 260 31.83 -18.81 34.84
N ILE A 261 32.77 -18.19 35.55
CA ILE A 261 34.00 -18.80 36.07
C ILE A 261 33.84 -19.03 37.58
N ARG A 262 34.47 -20.07 38.16
CA ARG A 262 34.34 -20.33 39.61
C ARG A 262 34.94 -19.19 40.44
N TYR A 263 34.34 -18.95 41.61
CA TYR A 263 34.82 -17.95 42.58
C TYR A 263 36.27 -18.15 43.04
N LYS A 264 36.73 -19.39 43.12
CA LYS A 264 38.11 -19.73 43.50
C LYS A 264 39.14 -19.22 42.49
N ASP A 265 38.73 -19.07 41.24
CA ASP A 265 39.62 -18.80 40.11
C ASP A 265 39.67 -17.30 39.77
N ILE A 266 39.23 -16.43 40.70
CA ILE A 266 39.20 -14.97 40.54
C ILE A 266 40.55 -14.37 40.14
N HIS A 267 41.64 -14.98 40.61
CA HIS A 267 43.00 -14.52 40.35
C HIS A 267 43.39 -14.66 38.87
N SER A 268 42.79 -15.60 38.15
CA SER A 268 43.10 -15.87 36.73
C SER A 268 42.23 -15.06 35.76
N ILE A 269 41.20 -14.34 36.23
CA ILE A 269 40.23 -13.66 35.36
C ILE A 269 40.87 -12.63 34.45
N ALA A 270 41.79 -11.81 34.95
CA ALA A 270 42.42 -10.76 34.15
C ALA A 270 43.16 -11.36 32.93
N LEU A 271 43.89 -12.46 33.15
CA LEU A 271 44.61 -13.16 32.10
C LEU A 271 43.65 -13.84 31.10
N ILE A 272 42.60 -14.47 31.60
CA ILE A 272 41.57 -15.09 30.75
C ILE A 272 40.89 -14.05 29.85
N VAL A 273 40.56 -12.87 30.40
CA VAL A 273 39.98 -11.75 29.64
C VAL A 273 40.89 -11.33 28.49
N ASP A 274 42.18 -11.13 28.77
CA ASP A 274 43.15 -10.68 27.78
C ASP A 274 43.36 -11.73 26.67
N ASP A 275 43.47 -13.01 27.03
CA ASP A 275 43.67 -14.10 26.07
C ASP A 275 42.42 -14.36 25.22
N VAL A 276 41.22 -14.30 25.82
CA VAL A 276 39.96 -14.40 25.05
C VAL A 276 39.83 -13.23 24.10
N LYS A 277 40.20 -12.02 24.53
CA LYS A 277 40.20 -10.83 23.66
C LYS A 277 41.18 -10.99 22.50
N ALA A 278 42.40 -11.46 22.76
CA ALA A 278 43.40 -11.72 21.73
C ALA A 278 42.92 -12.79 20.72
N MET A 279 42.32 -13.87 21.22
CA MET A 279 41.75 -14.94 20.40
C MET A 279 40.65 -14.43 19.47
N LEU A 280 39.72 -13.61 19.98
CA LEU A 280 38.65 -13.03 19.18
C LEU A 280 39.16 -12.05 18.11
N ILE A 281 40.16 -11.23 18.44
CA ILE A 281 40.78 -10.30 17.49
C ILE A 281 41.45 -11.05 16.34
N ALA A 282 42.10 -12.19 16.63
CA ALA A 282 42.76 -13.04 15.66
C ALA A 282 41.81 -13.97 14.88
N HIS A 283 40.52 -14.03 15.25
CA HIS A 283 39.58 -14.98 14.69
C HIS A 283 39.07 -14.53 13.30
N ASN A 284 39.28 -15.36 12.28
CA ASN A 284 38.97 -15.00 10.88
C ASN A 284 37.49 -14.63 10.65
N ASP A 285 36.55 -15.31 11.31
CA ASP A 285 35.10 -15.10 11.11
C ASP A 285 34.49 -13.99 11.98
N ILE A 286 35.28 -13.41 12.90
CA ILE A 286 34.86 -12.30 13.75
C ILE A 286 35.24 -10.97 13.09
N ASP A 287 34.33 -10.01 13.14
CA ASP A 287 34.56 -8.67 12.61
C ASP A 287 35.17 -7.76 13.69
N SER A 288 36.50 -7.69 13.70
CA SER A 288 37.28 -6.88 14.64
C SER A 288 37.08 -5.37 14.48
N ASN A 289 36.41 -4.90 13.42
CA ASN A 289 36.06 -3.48 13.25
C ASN A 289 34.79 -3.09 14.02
N GLN A 290 33.98 -4.05 14.44
CA GLN A 290 32.80 -3.82 15.25
C GLN A 290 33.13 -3.82 16.73
N THR A 291 32.13 -3.53 17.56
CA THR A 291 32.28 -3.59 19.02
C THR A 291 32.68 -5.00 19.48
N LEU A 292 33.87 -5.11 20.06
CA LEU A 292 34.40 -6.31 20.70
C LEU A 292 34.66 -5.98 22.17
N ILE A 293 33.86 -6.56 23.05
CA ILE A 293 33.96 -6.38 24.50
C ILE A 293 34.15 -7.76 25.12
N VAL A 294 35.24 -7.90 25.86
CA VAL A 294 35.50 -9.04 26.74
C VAL A 294 35.88 -8.44 28.07
N ASN A 295 35.00 -8.52 29.06
CA ASN A 295 35.19 -7.89 30.36
C ASN A 295 34.63 -8.78 31.47
N PHE A 296 35.25 -8.70 32.64
CA PHE A 296 34.62 -9.14 33.88
C PHE A 296 33.45 -8.21 34.19
N ASN A 297 32.22 -8.73 34.12
CA ASN A 297 30.99 -7.95 34.19
C ASN A 297 30.46 -7.84 35.63
N GLY A 298 30.61 -8.89 36.44
CA GLY A 298 30.15 -8.88 37.82
C GLY A 298 30.23 -10.22 38.54
N PHE A 299 29.72 -10.21 39.77
CA PHE A 299 29.65 -11.37 40.66
C PHE A 299 28.22 -11.95 40.61
N GLY A 300 28.06 -13.14 40.03
CA GLY A 300 26.80 -13.88 39.96
C GLY A 300 26.56 -14.77 41.18
N PRO A 301 25.39 -15.42 41.32
CA PRO A 301 25.04 -16.23 42.51
C PRO A 301 25.99 -17.39 42.81
N SER A 302 26.64 -17.96 41.79
CA SER A 302 27.62 -19.04 41.93
C SER A 302 28.80 -18.92 40.96
N SER A 303 28.94 -17.76 40.28
CA SER A 303 29.90 -17.53 39.21
C SER A 303 30.50 -16.12 39.25
N LEU A 304 31.66 -15.99 38.62
CA LEU A 304 32.27 -14.74 38.20
C LEU A 304 31.94 -14.56 36.72
N ASP A 305 31.15 -13.54 36.39
CA ASP A 305 30.52 -13.44 35.08
C ASP A 305 31.43 -12.69 34.09
N LEU A 306 31.90 -13.41 33.07
CA LEU A 306 32.68 -12.90 31.96
C LEU A 306 31.75 -12.59 30.79
N LEU A 307 31.59 -11.31 30.44
CA LEU A 307 30.83 -10.89 29.26
C LEU A 307 31.70 -11.04 28.02
N VAL A 308 31.22 -11.80 27.04
CA VAL A 308 31.75 -11.87 25.69
C VAL A 308 30.73 -11.29 24.72
N TYR A 309 31.06 -10.14 24.13
CA TYR A 309 30.21 -9.42 23.17
C TYR A 309 31.01 -9.13 21.91
N THR A 310 30.61 -9.76 20.79
CA THR A 310 31.29 -9.57 19.50
C THR A 310 30.34 -9.80 18.33
N PHE A 311 30.78 -9.47 17.12
CA PHE A 311 30.00 -9.61 15.89
C PHE A 311 30.71 -10.51 14.89
N THR A 312 29.95 -11.42 14.25
CA THR A 312 30.44 -12.24 13.14
C THR A 312 30.38 -11.47 11.82
N LYS A 313 31.27 -11.82 10.88
CA LYS A 313 31.21 -11.34 9.49
C LYS A 313 30.05 -11.97 8.72
N THR A 314 29.71 -13.21 9.03
CA THR A 314 28.59 -13.91 8.38
C THR A 314 27.24 -13.50 8.95
N VAL A 315 26.25 -13.46 8.07
CA VAL A 315 24.82 -13.32 8.39
C VAL A 315 24.05 -14.63 8.20
N ASN A 316 24.67 -15.63 7.58
CA ASN A 316 24.07 -16.94 7.36
C ASN A 316 23.83 -17.61 8.72
N TRP A 317 22.62 -18.11 8.92
CA TRP A 317 22.21 -18.63 10.23
C TRP A 317 22.96 -19.90 10.63
N ILE A 318 23.25 -20.79 9.68
CA ILE A 318 23.93 -22.06 9.91
C ILE A 318 25.41 -21.79 10.21
N GLU A 319 26.06 -20.99 9.37
CA GLU A 319 27.47 -20.63 9.53
C GLU A 319 27.72 -19.87 10.84
N TYR A 320 26.83 -18.95 11.20
CA TYR A 320 26.87 -18.27 12.50
C TYR A 320 26.90 -19.24 13.68
N HIS A 321 26.13 -20.33 13.63
CA HIS A 321 26.14 -21.34 14.71
C HIS A 321 27.46 -22.11 14.77
N HIS A 322 28.07 -22.40 13.63
CA HIS A 322 29.41 -23.01 13.58
C HIS A 322 30.47 -22.09 14.18
N VAL A 323 30.48 -20.81 13.80
CA VAL A 323 31.41 -19.82 14.34
C VAL A 323 31.20 -19.64 15.84
N LYS A 324 29.94 -19.52 16.29
CA LYS A 324 29.62 -19.42 17.72
C LYS A 324 30.12 -20.64 18.50
N GLN A 325 29.93 -21.85 17.97
CA GLN A 325 30.43 -23.08 18.60
C GLN A 325 31.95 -23.08 18.72
N ASP A 326 32.67 -22.74 17.64
CA ASP A 326 34.14 -22.69 17.63
C ASP A 326 34.68 -21.68 18.64
N VAL A 327 34.10 -20.47 18.67
CA VAL A 327 34.43 -19.42 19.66
C VAL A 327 34.23 -19.93 21.09
N LEU A 328 33.08 -20.55 21.40
CA LEU A 328 32.78 -21.04 22.74
C LEU A 328 33.73 -22.15 23.19
N ILE A 329 34.09 -23.09 22.30
CA ILE A 329 35.05 -24.16 22.60
C ILE A 329 36.44 -23.56 22.85
N LYS A 330 36.90 -22.61 22.03
CA LYS A 330 38.19 -21.92 22.24
C LYS A 330 38.23 -21.17 23.56
N ILE A 331 37.15 -20.50 23.95
CA ILE A 331 37.06 -19.84 25.26
C ILE A 331 37.17 -20.87 26.39
N GLY A 332 36.47 -22.00 26.29
CA GLY A 332 36.59 -23.10 27.25
C GLY A 332 38.04 -23.60 27.40
N ASN A 333 38.75 -23.78 26.29
CA ASN A 333 40.15 -24.19 26.30
C ASN A 333 41.07 -23.15 26.96
N ILE A 334 40.86 -21.85 26.71
CA ILE A 334 41.62 -20.76 27.35
C ILE A 334 41.40 -20.78 28.87
N ILE A 335 40.15 -20.95 29.32
CA ILE A 335 39.84 -21.04 30.75
C ILE A 335 40.61 -22.20 31.40
N THR A 336 40.62 -23.38 30.77
CA THR A 336 41.35 -24.56 31.27
C THR A 336 42.87 -24.37 31.24
N GLN A 337 43.42 -23.63 30.27
CA GLN A 337 44.86 -23.33 30.22
C GLN A 337 45.36 -22.46 31.39
N HIS A 338 44.46 -21.67 31.98
CA HIS A 338 44.73 -20.85 33.17
C HIS A 338 44.38 -21.54 34.49
N ASP A 339 44.26 -22.88 34.48
CA ASP A 339 43.85 -23.74 35.60
C ASP A 339 42.51 -23.32 36.24
N ALA A 340 41.66 -22.62 35.49
CA ALA A 340 40.33 -22.22 35.91
C ALA A 340 39.28 -23.21 35.35
N GLU A 341 38.11 -23.25 35.98
CA GLU A 341 36.98 -24.01 35.45
C GLU A 341 35.72 -23.15 35.33
N ILE A 342 34.85 -23.59 34.41
CA ILE A 342 33.51 -23.03 34.25
C ILE A 342 32.68 -23.37 35.49
N ALA A 343 32.03 -22.35 36.04
CA ALA A 343 31.18 -22.50 37.22
C ALA A 343 29.94 -23.32 36.90
N PHE A 344 29.64 -24.29 37.77
CA PHE A 344 28.34 -24.92 37.87
C PHE A 344 27.55 -24.29 39.03
N PRO A 345 26.20 -24.33 38.99
CA PRO A 345 25.39 -23.90 40.12
C PRO A 345 25.82 -24.61 41.40
N THR A 346 26.22 -23.85 42.41
CA THR A 346 26.76 -24.39 43.68
C THR A 346 25.87 -23.94 44.84
N GLN A 347 25.57 -24.85 45.76
CA GLN A 347 24.83 -24.55 46.98
C GLN A 347 25.59 -25.04 48.20
N THR A 348 25.57 -24.24 49.27
CA THR A 348 26.09 -24.65 50.56
C THR A 348 24.94 -25.18 51.41
N LEU A 349 24.89 -26.50 51.62
CA LEU A 349 23.89 -27.14 52.48
C LEU A 349 24.40 -27.17 53.92
N LYS A 350 23.70 -26.48 54.82
CA LYS A 350 23.95 -26.56 56.27
C LYS A 350 23.13 -27.72 56.84
N VAL A 351 23.79 -28.84 57.14
CA VAL A 351 23.16 -30.02 57.76
C VAL A 351 23.21 -29.86 59.29
N GLU A 352 22.05 -29.85 59.95
CA GLU A 352 21.99 -29.92 61.41
C GLU A 352 22.41 -31.34 61.86
N GLN A 353 23.31 -31.42 62.85
CA GLN A 353 23.83 -32.69 63.36
C GLN A 353 22.68 -33.62 63.75
N LEU A 354 22.65 -34.83 63.17
CA LEU A 354 21.75 -35.89 63.62
C LEU A 354 22.06 -36.21 65.10
N PRO A 355 21.05 -36.40 65.96
CA PRO A 355 21.27 -36.79 67.33
C PRO A 355 22.06 -38.10 67.37
N ILE A 356 23.19 -38.07 68.06
CA ILE A 356 24.01 -39.24 68.34
C ILE A 356 23.17 -40.10 69.30
N ASN A 357 22.73 -41.27 68.85
CA ASN A 357 22.06 -42.27 69.68
C ASN A 357 23.00 -42.85 70.74
#